data_AF-A0A6V8DZL0-F1
#
_entry.id   AF-A0A6V8DZL0-F1
#
_cell.length_a   1.000
_cell.length_b   1.000
_cell.length_c   1.000
_cell.angle_alpha   90.00
_cell.angle_beta   90.00
_cell.angle_gamma   90.00
#
_symmetry.space_group_name_H-M   'P 1'
#
loop_
_entity.id
_entity.type
_entity.pdbx_description
1 polymer ?
#
loop_
_entity_poly.entity_id
_entity_poly.type
_entity_poly.pdbx_seq_one_letter_code
_entity_poly.pdbx_strand_id
1 'polypeptide(L)'
;DGDGYGDNANGNNPDLCPNTQFGQTVDSTGCADNQLDDDGDGVSNDLDVCPNTPTGESVDFNGCSNTELDGDLDGVKDAYDDCKATPLGSTVDSNGCADSEKDSDADGIPDDIDQCPTTPVGSAANIFGCSAEERDQDNDQVADSDDLCFNTPEGKTVDEVGCAESQKDSDNDGVSDEVDTCAGTAPLALVDENGCSSSQLDDDNDLIFNDEDLCPATPVGEAPNAEGCSASQLDDDGDTISNANDLCPMTNPDPSLDTDGCVSSQRDSDNDGVLDNRDDCPETNMTSVANDNGCALEQIDSDDDGFNDRIDAFPLDKEEWEDSDGDGVPNKQDAYPDDPSQTMAEAENGGSGFLIYTLVAILVLGALAGLGMMRRNNMMGVEGVSPFSQNPAVEGQMETQMLEQQSTDTTEPAPANQEWEENGVRWLRQDDGSLFYLDPQANQWVAYEQPQ
;
A
#
# COMPACT_ATOMS: atom_id res chain seq x y z
N ASP A 1 -43.18 -52.11 93.62
CA ASP A 1 -41.68 -52.07 93.77
C ASP A 1 -41.14 -50.87 94.60
N GLY A 2 -41.95 -50.26 95.48
CA GLY A 2 -41.48 -49.21 96.41
C GLY A 2 -41.62 -47.78 95.86
N ASP A 3 -42.26 -47.64 94.71
CA ASP A 3 -42.62 -46.43 93.98
C ASP A 3 -43.86 -45.68 94.54
N GLY A 4 -44.67 -46.35 95.37
CA GLY A 4 -45.86 -45.77 96.00
C GLY A 4 -47.19 -46.19 95.37
N TYR A 5 -47.17 -47.06 94.36
CA TYR A 5 -48.36 -47.64 93.72
C TYR A 5 -48.58 -49.09 94.19
N GLY A 6 -49.80 -49.60 94.04
CA GLY A 6 -50.15 -50.94 94.51
C GLY A 6 -50.34 -51.93 93.37
N ASP A 7 -49.59 -53.04 93.38
CA ASP A 7 -49.59 -54.09 92.34
C ASP A 7 -50.97 -54.77 92.10
N ASN A 8 -51.97 -54.53 92.95
CA ASN A 8 -53.31 -55.05 92.73
C ASN A 8 -54.06 -54.18 91.71
N ALA A 9 -54.26 -54.71 90.51
CA ALA A 9 -54.95 -54.02 89.40
C ALA A 9 -56.35 -53.47 89.73
N ASN A 10 -57.05 -54.03 90.74
CA ASN A 10 -58.36 -53.55 91.20
C ASN A 10 -58.30 -52.73 92.51
N GLY A 11 -57.09 -52.37 92.95
CA GLY A 11 -56.84 -51.57 94.15
C GLY A 11 -57.03 -50.07 93.95
N ASN A 12 -56.85 -49.29 95.02
CA ASN A 12 -56.72 -47.85 94.89
C ASN A 12 -55.33 -47.52 94.35
N ASN A 13 -55.25 -46.72 93.27
CA ASN A 13 -54.00 -46.33 92.61
C ASN A 13 -53.19 -47.55 92.11
N PRO A 14 -53.77 -48.37 91.21
CA PRO A 14 -53.14 -49.58 90.73
C PRO A 14 -51.85 -49.25 89.95
N ASP A 15 -50.82 -50.05 90.19
CA ASP A 15 -49.55 -49.98 89.48
C ASP A 15 -49.65 -50.68 88.12
N LEU A 16 -49.44 -49.94 87.03
CA LEU A 16 -49.43 -50.47 85.66
C LEU A 16 -48.07 -51.10 85.30
N CYS A 17 -47.04 -50.84 86.09
CA CYS A 17 -45.69 -51.34 85.93
C CYS A 17 -45.13 -51.97 87.23
N PRO A 18 -45.68 -53.09 87.73
CA PRO A 18 -45.38 -53.66 89.06
C PRO A 18 -43.93 -54.11 89.33
N ASN A 19 -43.06 -54.04 88.33
CA ASN A 19 -41.67 -54.49 88.37
C ASN A 19 -40.69 -53.36 87.97
N THR A 20 -41.09 -52.11 88.09
CA THR A 20 -40.20 -50.97 87.93
C THR A 20 -39.02 -51.09 88.90
N GLN A 21 -37.81 -50.73 88.46
CA GLN A 21 -36.62 -50.86 89.29
C GLN A 21 -36.73 -49.95 90.52
N PHE A 22 -36.49 -50.51 91.72
CA PHE A 22 -36.55 -49.78 92.98
C PHE A 22 -35.72 -48.48 92.93
N GLY A 23 -36.36 -47.34 93.19
CA GLY A 23 -35.74 -46.02 93.24
C GLY A 23 -35.80 -45.21 91.94
N GLN A 24 -36.40 -45.75 90.87
CA GLN A 24 -36.73 -44.98 89.67
C GLN A 24 -37.86 -43.98 89.96
N THR A 25 -37.86 -42.86 89.23
CA THR A 25 -39.00 -41.94 89.20
C THR A 25 -40.08 -42.55 88.32
N VAL A 26 -41.32 -42.57 88.79
CA VAL A 26 -42.46 -43.10 88.05
C VAL A 26 -43.51 -42.02 87.82
N ASP A 27 -44.30 -42.20 86.78
CA ASP A 27 -45.41 -41.34 86.41
C ASP A 27 -46.66 -41.55 87.30
N SER A 28 -47.81 -41.07 86.84
CA SER A 28 -49.10 -41.24 87.54
C SER A 28 -49.67 -42.66 87.50
N THR A 29 -49.03 -43.57 86.77
CA THR A 29 -49.45 -44.96 86.57
C THR A 29 -48.51 -45.98 87.21
N GLY A 30 -47.41 -45.53 87.85
CA GLY A 30 -46.39 -46.41 88.45
C GLY A 30 -45.31 -46.85 87.47
N CYS A 31 -45.29 -46.29 86.24
CA CYS A 31 -44.33 -46.63 85.20
C CYS A 31 -43.17 -45.63 85.14
N ALA A 32 -41.94 -46.14 85.03
CA ALA A 32 -40.78 -45.32 84.69
C ALA A 32 -40.69 -45.09 83.18
N ASP A 33 -39.99 -44.03 82.76
CA ASP A 33 -39.87 -43.64 81.34
C ASP A 33 -39.35 -44.77 80.45
N ASN A 34 -38.48 -45.65 80.95
CA ASN A 34 -37.96 -46.81 80.22
C ASN A 34 -38.95 -47.98 80.06
N GLN A 35 -40.16 -47.83 80.56
CA GLN A 35 -41.28 -48.79 80.44
C GLN A 35 -42.47 -48.18 79.69
N LEU A 36 -42.37 -46.91 79.30
CA LEU A 36 -43.37 -46.17 78.56
C LEU A 36 -42.88 -45.93 77.13
N ASP A 37 -43.84 -45.82 76.22
CA ASP A 37 -43.69 -45.55 74.78
C ASP A 37 -44.95 -44.75 74.42
N ASP A 38 -44.86 -43.43 74.57
CA ASP A 38 -46.02 -42.53 74.60
C ASP A 38 -46.67 -42.36 73.21
N ASP A 39 -45.88 -42.40 72.14
CA ASP A 39 -46.37 -42.30 70.76
C ASP A 39 -46.54 -43.65 70.05
N GLY A 40 -46.04 -44.73 70.66
CA GLY A 40 -46.23 -46.11 70.23
C GLY A 40 -45.38 -46.49 69.03
N ASP A 41 -44.24 -45.83 68.83
CA ASP A 41 -43.33 -46.04 67.70
C ASP A 41 -42.39 -47.25 67.91
N GLY A 42 -42.36 -47.80 69.12
CA GLY A 42 -41.57 -48.96 69.52
C GLY A 42 -40.24 -48.62 70.22
N VAL A 43 -39.97 -47.34 70.50
CA VAL A 43 -38.83 -46.85 71.28
C VAL A 43 -39.34 -46.29 72.61
N SER A 44 -38.69 -46.66 73.72
CA SER A 44 -39.14 -46.21 75.04
C SER A 44 -38.81 -44.74 75.28
N ASN A 45 -39.64 -44.04 76.06
CA ASN A 45 -39.52 -42.60 76.31
C ASN A 45 -38.12 -42.16 76.82
N ASP A 46 -37.35 -43.05 77.46
CA ASP A 46 -36.00 -42.76 77.94
C ASP A 46 -34.91 -42.76 76.83
N LEU A 47 -35.19 -43.43 75.71
CA LEU A 47 -34.33 -43.54 74.53
C LEU A 47 -34.88 -42.77 73.33
N ASP A 48 -36.16 -42.39 73.39
CA ASP A 48 -36.85 -41.68 72.34
C ASP A 48 -36.53 -40.17 72.34
N VAL A 49 -35.93 -39.73 71.25
CA VAL A 49 -35.55 -38.34 70.98
C VAL A 49 -36.70 -37.60 70.28
N CYS A 50 -37.62 -38.32 69.65
CA CYS A 50 -38.76 -37.82 68.90
C CYS A 50 -40.08 -38.28 69.54
N PRO A 51 -40.49 -37.70 70.69
CA PRO A 51 -41.59 -38.20 71.53
C PRO A 51 -43.01 -38.05 70.96
N ASN A 52 -43.16 -37.74 69.68
CA ASN A 52 -44.45 -37.57 69.02
C ASN A 52 -44.41 -38.08 67.56
N THR A 53 -43.61 -39.11 67.29
CA THR A 53 -43.47 -39.69 65.97
C THR A 53 -44.81 -40.18 65.44
N PRO A 54 -45.20 -39.82 64.20
CA PRO A 54 -46.50 -40.23 63.67
C PRO A 54 -46.69 -41.75 63.66
N THR A 55 -47.83 -42.21 64.18
CA THR A 55 -48.13 -43.64 64.28
C THR A 55 -48.07 -44.35 62.93
N GLY A 56 -47.25 -45.40 62.86
CA GLY A 56 -47.10 -46.26 61.68
C GLY A 56 -45.94 -45.90 60.76
N GLU A 57 -45.19 -44.84 61.08
CA GLU A 57 -43.90 -44.58 60.43
C GLU A 57 -42.82 -45.54 60.93
N SER A 58 -41.80 -45.77 60.11
CA SER A 58 -40.63 -46.55 60.52
C SER A 58 -39.63 -45.60 61.19
N VAL A 59 -39.22 -45.93 62.41
CA VAL A 59 -38.31 -45.11 63.19
C VAL A 59 -36.90 -45.69 63.25
N ASP A 60 -35.92 -44.82 63.49
CA ASP A 60 -34.56 -45.21 63.82
C ASP A 60 -34.45 -45.70 65.28
N PHE A 61 -33.22 -45.93 65.77
CA PHE A 61 -33.02 -46.42 67.13
C PHE A 61 -33.29 -45.36 68.22
N ASN A 62 -33.49 -44.09 67.83
CA ASN A 62 -33.82 -42.98 68.72
C ASN A 62 -35.30 -42.58 68.61
N GLY A 63 -36.14 -43.39 67.99
CA GLY A 63 -37.57 -43.10 67.83
C GLY A 63 -37.88 -42.08 66.73
N CYS A 64 -36.91 -41.64 65.93
CA CYS A 64 -37.15 -40.60 64.92
C CYS A 64 -37.47 -41.19 63.55
N SER A 65 -38.52 -40.70 62.91
CA SER A 65 -38.89 -41.04 61.54
C SER A 65 -38.23 -40.12 60.49
N ASN A 66 -38.25 -40.52 59.21
CA ASN A 66 -37.75 -39.67 58.12
C ASN A 66 -38.55 -38.36 57.95
N THR A 67 -39.77 -38.26 58.47
CA THR A 67 -40.54 -37.01 58.42
C THR A 67 -40.09 -36.01 59.49
N GLU A 68 -39.25 -36.44 60.43
CA GLU A 68 -38.73 -35.64 61.54
C GLU A 68 -37.21 -35.44 61.46
N LEU A 69 -36.49 -36.39 60.86
CA LEU A 69 -35.06 -36.28 60.60
C LEU A 69 -34.73 -35.31 59.47
N ASP A 70 -33.55 -34.70 59.58
CA ASP A 70 -32.94 -33.76 58.66
C ASP A 70 -31.43 -34.07 58.71
N GLY A 71 -31.00 -34.98 57.83
CA GLY A 71 -29.73 -35.68 57.94
C GLY A 71 -28.51 -34.82 57.65
N ASP A 72 -28.64 -33.86 56.74
CA ASP A 72 -27.59 -32.91 56.35
C ASP A 72 -27.78 -31.51 56.94
N LEU A 73 -28.89 -31.28 57.64
CA LEU A 73 -29.20 -30.07 58.41
C LEU A 73 -29.36 -28.83 57.51
N ASP A 74 -29.90 -29.03 56.31
CA ASP A 74 -30.20 -27.98 55.35
C ASP A 74 -31.58 -27.31 55.60
N GLY A 75 -32.40 -27.91 56.47
CA GLY A 75 -33.72 -27.44 56.87
C GLY A 75 -34.89 -28.15 56.18
N VAL A 76 -34.62 -29.09 55.26
CA VAL A 76 -35.62 -29.95 54.61
C VAL A 76 -35.55 -31.35 55.22
N LYS A 77 -36.71 -31.91 55.57
CA LYS A 77 -36.76 -33.22 56.23
C LYS A 77 -36.42 -34.34 55.25
N ASP A 78 -35.79 -35.40 55.73
CA ASP A 78 -35.35 -36.55 54.94
C ASP A 78 -36.46 -37.17 54.09
N ALA A 79 -37.73 -37.05 54.48
CA ALA A 79 -38.87 -37.54 53.68
C ALA A 79 -39.20 -36.68 52.45
N TYR A 80 -38.79 -35.40 52.42
CA TYR A 80 -39.10 -34.41 51.40
C TYR A 80 -37.87 -33.85 50.67
N ASP A 81 -36.69 -34.21 51.14
CA ASP A 81 -35.41 -33.82 50.57
C ASP A 81 -35.01 -34.78 49.42
N ASP A 82 -34.77 -34.27 48.23
CA ASP A 82 -34.27 -35.04 47.09
C ASP A 82 -32.72 -35.11 47.09
N CYS A 83 -32.05 -34.18 47.77
CA CYS A 83 -30.60 -34.00 47.84
C CYS A 83 -30.06 -34.32 49.25
N LYS A 84 -29.92 -35.62 49.53
CA LYS A 84 -29.61 -36.20 50.87
C LYS A 84 -28.31 -35.76 51.56
N ALA A 85 -27.52 -34.90 50.95
CA ALA A 85 -26.17 -34.57 51.40
C ALA A 85 -25.76 -33.14 50.99
N THR A 86 -26.71 -32.23 50.99
CA THR A 86 -26.52 -30.83 50.63
C THR A 86 -25.47 -30.20 51.55
N PRO A 87 -24.48 -29.46 51.02
CA PRO A 87 -23.45 -28.84 51.85
C PRO A 87 -24.03 -27.91 52.91
N LEU A 88 -23.58 -28.09 54.17
CA LEU A 88 -24.06 -27.30 55.29
C LEU A 88 -23.89 -25.80 55.06
N GLY A 89 -25.01 -25.06 55.11
CA GLY A 89 -25.04 -23.61 54.94
C GLY A 89 -25.36 -23.14 53.52
N SER A 90 -25.57 -24.05 52.57
CA SER A 90 -26.13 -23.74 51.25
C SER A 90 -27.56 -23.22 51.36
N THR A 91 -27.98 -22.37 50.42
CA THR A 91 -29.40 -22.04 50.24
C THR A 91 -30.04 -23.12 49.38
N VAL A 92 -31.06 -23.79 49.92
CA VAL A 92 -31.75 -24.90 49.25
C VAL A 92 -33.15 -24.51 48.82
N ASP A 93 -33.66 -25.20 47.80
CA ASP A 93 -35.06 -25.06 47.38
C ASP A 93 -36.02 -25.91 48.22
N SER A 94 -37.27 -26.05 47.78
CA SER A 94 -38.28 -26.83 48.50
C SER A 94 -38.01 -28.33 48.57
N ASN A 95 -37.09 -28.82 47.74
CA ASN A 95 -36.72 -30.23 47.65
C ASN A 95 -35.35 -30.47 48.30
N GLY A 96 -34.80 -29.53 49.08
CA GLY A 96 -33.51 -29.69 49.76
C GLY A 96 -32.29 -29.55 48.85
N CYS A 97 -32.46 -29.21 47.57
CA CYS A 97 -31.34 -29.12 46.64
C CYS A 97 -30.77 -27.71 46.57
N ALA A 98 -29.46 -27.58 46.75
CA ALA A 98 -28.72 -26.36 46.40
C ALA A 98 -28.57 -26.24 44.88
N ASP A 99 -28.37 -25.02 44.38
CA ASP A 99 -28.17 -24.80 42.94
C ASP A 99 -26.89 -25.49 42.42
N SER A 100 -25.88 -25.68 43.29
CA SER A 100 -24.66 -26.46 42.97
C SER A 100 -24.89 -27.96 42.78
N GLU A 101 -26.08 -28.47 43.09
CA GLU A 101 -26.47 -29.88 42.98
C GLU A 101 -27.52 -30.10 41.89
N LYS A 102 -28.04 -29.02 41.32
CA LYS A 102 -28.96 -29.06 40.19
C LYS A 102 -28.17 -28.98 38.90
N ASP A 103 -28.65 -29.72 37.92
CA ASP A 103 -28.15 -29.76 36.55
C ASP A 103 -29.40 -29.94 35.68
N SER A 104 -30.02 -28.80 35.35
CA SER A 104 -31.38 -28.71 34.83
C SER A 104 -31.53 -29.28 33.41
N ASP A 105 -30.47 -29.26 32.62
CA ASP A 105 -30.41 -29.85 31.28
C ASP A 105 -29.54 -31.12 31.18
N ALA A 106 -28.95 -31.54 32.29
CA ALA A 106 -28.17 -32.77 32.41
C ALA A 106 -26.94 -32.81 31.50
N ASP A 107 -26.32 -31.67 31.25
CA ASP A 107 -25.10 -31.55 30.44
C ASP A 107 -23.80 -31.78 31.24
N GLY A 108 -23.91 -31.84 32.57
CA GLY A 108 -22.83 -32.07 33.51
C GLY A 108 -22.24 -30.80 34.15
N ILE A 109 -22.78 -29.62 33.86
CA ILE A 109 -22.46 -28.35 34.49
C ILE A 109 -23.58 -27.97 35.47
N PRO A 110 -23.30 -27.80 36.78
CA PRO A 110 -24.33 -27.41 37.72
C PRO A 110 -24.91 -26.01 37.45
N ASP A 111 -26.21 -25.84 37.71
CA ASP A 111 -27.00 -24.63 37.42
C ASP A 111 -26.38 -23.33 38.00
N ASP A 112 -25.60 -23.42 39.08
CA ASP A 112 -24.97 -22.26 39.72
C ASP A 112 -23.75 -21.70 38.97
N ILE A 113 -23.14 -22.51 38.09
CA ILE A 113 -22.01 -22.13 37.24
C ILE A 113 -22.30 -22.29 35.75
N ASP A 114 -23.49 -22.76 35.40
CA ASP A 114 -23.98 -22.87 34.04
C ASP A 114 -24.49 -21.49 33.54
N GLN A 115 -23.99 -21.05 32.39
CA GLN A 115 -24.44 -19.81 31.75
C GLN A 115 -25.76 -20.00 30.99
N CYS A 116 -26.08 -21.24 30.63
CA CYS A 116 -27.30 -21.63 29.94
C CYS A 116 -27.94 -22.87 30.61
N PRO A 117 -28.51 -22.76 31.83
CA PRO A 117 -29.05 -23.90 32.61
C PRO A 117 -30.25 -24.64 31.98
N THR A 118 -30.64 -24.25 30.77
CA THR A 118 -31.80 -24.81 30.09
C THR A 118 -31.48 -25.14 28.64
N THR A 119 -30.20 -25.33 28.31
CA THR A 119 -29.76 -25.77 26.99
C THR A 119 -30.54 -27.04 26.61
N PRO A 120 -31.04 -27.18 25.37
CA PRO A 120 -31.83 -28.36 25.03
C PRO A 120 -31.07 -29.67 25.29
N VAL A 121 -31.63 -30.54 26.14
CA VAL A 121 -31.01 -31.80 26.57
C VAL A 121 -30.45 -32.59 25.37
N GLY A 122 -29.15 -32.88 25.41
CA GLY A 122 -28.44 -33.62 24.36
C GLY A 122 -27.88 -32.76 23.22
N SER A 123 -28.05 -31.44 23.27
CA SER A 123 -27.27 -30.50 22.47
C SER A 123 -25.80 -30.55 22.86
N ALA A 124 -24.91 -30.23 21.93
CA ALA A 124 -23.49 -30.08 22.24
C ALA A 124 -23.28 -28.71 22.91
N ALA A 125 -23.17 -28.70 24.23
CA ALA A 125 -22.84 -27.51 25.01
C ALA A 125 -21.31 -27.32 25.10
N ASN A 126 -20.87 -26.07 25.26
CA ASN A 126 -19.48 -25.75 25.56
C ASN A 126 -19.17 -25.93 27.06
N ILE A 127 -17.96 -25.55 27.48
CA ILE A 127 -17.54 -25.61 28.90
C ILE A 127 -18.38 -24.72 29.84
N PHE A 128 -19.14 -23.77 29.29
CA PHE A 128 -20.00 -22.87 30.05
C PHE A 128 -21.48 -23.29 30.02
N GLY A 129 -21.78 -24.46 29.46
CA GLY A 129 -23.13 -25.04 29.40
C GLY A 129 -24.01 -24.50 28.27
N CYS A 130 -23.49 -23.65 27.38
CA CYS A 130 -24.27 -23.09 26.26
C CYS A 130 -24.06 -23.85 24.95
N SER A 131 -25.15 -24.11 24.22
CA SER A 131 -25.09 -24.62 22.84
C SER A 131 -24.54 -23.59 21.86
N ALA A 132 -24.17 -24.02 20.65
CA ALA A 132 -23.65 -23.11 19.63
C ALA A 132 -24.64 -21.99 19.28
N GLU A 133 -25.94 -22.29 19.31
CA GLU A 133 -27.04 -21.41 18.94
C GLU A 133 -27.47 -20.44 20.05
N GLU A 134 -27.05 -20.68 21.30
CA GLU A 134 -27.39 -19.83 22.46
C GLU A 134 -26.30 -18.82 22.81
N ARG A 135 -25.09 -18.99 22.25
CA ARG A 135 -23.98 -18.07 22.50
C ARG A 135 -24.15 -16.81 21.66
N ASP A 136 -24.07 -15.68 22.34
CA ASP A 136 -24.11 -14.33 21.78
C ASP A 136 -23.16 -13.47 22.63
N GLN A 137 -21.90 -13.35 22.19
CA GLN A 137 -20.81 -12.80 22.99
C GLN A 137 -20.97 -11.30 23.27
N ASP A 138 -21.45 -10.54 22.29
CA ASP A 138 -21.61 -9.08 22.40
C ASP A 138 -23.06 -8.65 22.68
N ASN A 139 -23.99 -9.61 22.78
CA ASN A 139 -25.40 -9.43 23.09
C ASN A 139 -26.14 -8.56 22.06
N ASP A 140 -25.76 -8.66 20.78
CA ASP A 140 -26.38 -7.91 19.69
C ASP A 140 -27.65 -8.57 19.13
N GLN A 141 -28.01 -9.76 19.67
CA GLN A 141 -29.13 -10.63 19.29
C GLN A 141 -28.88 -11.49 18.05
N VAL A 142 -27.64 -11.63 17.61
CA VAL A 142 -27.19 -12.60 16.60
C VAL A 142 -26.27 -13.61 17.28
N ALA A 143 -26.53 -14.90 17.08
CA ALA A 143 -25.70 -15.93 17.71
C ALA A 143 -24.28 -15.92 17.13
N ASP A 144 -23.27 -16.24 17.94
CA ASP A 144 -21.84 -16.29 17.57
C ASP A 144 -21.58 -17.09 16.28
N SER A 145 -22.41 -18.10 15.99
CA SER A 145 -22.27 -18.94 14.78
C SER A 145 -22.70 -18.24 13.49
N ASP A 146 -23.59 -17.26 13.59
CA ASP A 146 -24.17 -16.49 12.48
C ASP A 146 -23.67 -15.03 12.46
N ASP A 147 -22.97 -14.59 13.51
CA ASP A 147 -22.42 -13.25 13.67
C ASP A 147 -21.05 -13.10 12.97
N LEU A 148 -20.98 -12.17 12.02
CA LEU A 148 -19.73 -11.79 11.34
C LEU A 148 -18.96 -10.71 12.12
N CYS A 149 -19.65 -9.98 12.98
CA CYS A 149 -19.21 -8.79 13.68
C CYS A 149 -19.19 -9.00 15.19
N PHE A 150 -18.36 -9.94 15.66
CA PHE A 150 -18.19 -10.42 17.05
C PHE A 150 -18.02 -9.38 18.20
N ASN A 151 -17.98 -8.07 17.91
CA ASN A 151 -17.81 -6.99 18.89
C ASN A 151 -18.66 -5.76 18.52
N THR A 152 -19.91 -5.99 18.14
CA THR A 152 -20.89 -4.93 17.94
C THR A 152 -21.07 -4.10 19.21
N PRO A 153 -21.01 -2.76 19.12
CA PRO A 153 -21.21 -1.90 20.28
C PRO A 153 -22.62 -2.07 20.89
N GLU A 154 -22.68 -2.15 22.23
CA GLU A 154 -23.92 -2.34 22.98
C GLU A 154 -25.01 -1.31 22.58
N GLY A 155 -26.22 -1.82 22.33
CA GLY A 155 -27.40 -1.00 22.02
C GLY A 155 -27.46 -0.48 20.58
N LYS A 156 -26.53 -0.89 19.71
CA LYS A 156 -26.65 -0.68 18.27
C LYS A 156 -27.64 -1.66 17.66
N THR A 157 -28.28 -1.24 16.57
CA THR A 157 -29.09 -2.13 15.74
C THR A 157 -28.19 -2.78 14.70
N VAL A 158 -28.26 -4.09 14.58
CA VAL A 158 -27.48 -4.89 13.63
C VAL A 158 -28.34 -5.42 12.49
N ASP A 159 -27.67 -5.84 11.42
CA ASP A 159 -28.30 -6.56 10.32
C ASP A 159 -28.34 -8.09 10.56
N GLU A 160 -28.66 -8.86 9.52
CA GLU A 160 -28.82 -10.32 9.61
C GLU A 160 -27.52 -11.07 9.93
N VAL A 161 -26.37 -10.41 9.85
CA VAL A 161 -25.05 -11.00 10.13
C VAL A 161 -24.37 -10.35 11.34
N GLY A 162 -25.13 -9.68 12.20
CA GLY A 162 -24.62 -9.09 13.45
C GLY A 162 -23.84 -7.79 13.25
N CYS A 163 -23.83 -7.19 12.06
CA CYS A 163 -23.04 -5.98 11.82
C CYS A 163 -23.88 -4.70 12.00
N ALA A 164 -23.42 -3.79 12.86
CA ALA A 164 -23.96 -2.42 12.88
C ALA A 164 -23.40 -1.59 11.73
N GLU A 165 -24.13 -0.54 11.34
CA GLU A 165 -23.70 0.36 10.25
C GLU A 165 -22.28 0.94 10.46
N SER A 166 -21.91 1.22 11.70
CA SER A 166 -20.58 1.75 12.05
C SER A 166 -19.43 0.76 11.87
N GLN A 167 -19.72 -0.53 11.70
CA GLN A 167 -18.73 -1.60 11.48
C GLN A 167 -18.64 -2.05 10.01
N LYS A 168 -19.55 -1.57 9.15
CA LYS A 168 -19.52 -1.93 7.73
C LYS A 168 -18.33 -1.28 7.04
N ASP A 169 -17.65 -2.07 6.23
CA ASP A 169 -16.50 -1.69 5.43
C ASP A 169 -16.64 -2.44 4.10
N SER A 170 -17.13 -1.74 3.09
CA SER A 170 -17.57 -2.33 1.81
C SER A 170 -16.41 -2.78 0.94
N ASP A 171 -15.25 -2.14 1.02
CA ASP A 171 -14.06 -2.47 0.24
C ASP A 171 -12.94 -3.15 1.06
N ASN A 172 -13.14 -3.29 2.38
CA ASN A 172 -12.26 -3.96 3.33
C ASN A 172 -10.87 -3.33 3.41
N ASP A 173 -10.79 -2.01 3.22
CA ASP A 173 -9.55 -1.25 3.35
C ASP A 173 -9.17 -0.94 4.81
N GLY A 174 -10.09 -1.19 5.76
CA GLY A 174 -9.92 -0.98 7.19
C GLY A 174 -10.56 0.30 7.72
N VAL A 175 -11.20 1.10 6.87
CA VAL A 175 -11.98 2.29 7.23
C VAL A 175 -13.46 2.01 6.96
N SER A 176 -14.32 2.26 7.95
CA SER A 176 -15.75 1.96 7.79
C SER A 176 -16.42 2.88 6.79
N ASP A 177 -17.50 2.40 6.16
CA ASP A 177 -18.31 3.12 5.16
C ASP A 177 -18.82 4.49 5.65
N GLU A 178 -18.97 4.68 6.97
CA GLU A 178 -19.38 5.96 7.56
C GLU A 178 -18.28 7.04 7.49
N VAL A 179 -17.02 6.61 7.50
CA VAL A 179 -15.82 7.47 7.50
C VAL A 179 -15.13 7.48 6.14
N ASP A 180 -15.22 6.38 5.40
CA ASP A 180 -14.58 6.21 4.10
C ASP A 180 -15.19 7.14 3.04
N THR A 181 -14.31 7.94 2.45
CA THR A 181 -14.63 8.86 1.35
C THR A 181 -14.16 8.34 -0.01
N CYS A 182 -13.39 7.26 -0.01
CA CYS A 182 -12.64 6.70 -1.12
C CYS A 182 -13.05 5.25 -1.38
N ALA A 183 -14.30 5.03 -1.76
CA ALA A 183 -14.81 3.69 -2.04
C ALA A 183 -13.98 2.92 -3.09
N GLY A 184 -13.80 1.63 -2.84
CA GLY A 184 -13.10 0.69 -3.72
C GLY A 184 -11.59 0.68 -3.55
N THR A 185 -11.09 1.21 -2.43
CA THR A 185 -9.70 1.06 -2.05
C THR A 185 -9.38 -0.42 -1.87
N ALA A 186 -8.20 -0.84 -2.32
CA ALA A 186 -7.84 -2.25 -2.25
C ALA A 186 -7.74 -2.72 -0.79
N PRO A 187 -8.25 -3.94 -0.46
CA PRO A 187 -8.13 -4.46 0.89
C PRO A 187 -6.67 -4.47 1.38
N LEU A 188 -6.44 -4.05 2.62
CA LEU A 188 -5.11 -3.93 3.26
C LEU A 188 -4.17 -2.90 2.61
N ALA A 189 -4.67 -2.01 1.76
CA ALA A 189 -3.88 -0.87 1.30
C ALA A 189 -3.49 0.03 2.49
N LEU A 190 -2.38 0.75 2.34
CA LEU A 190 -2.07 1.83 3.27
C LEU A 190 -2.95 3.02 2.91
N VAL A 191 -3.95 3.27 3.76
CA VAL A 191 -4.93 4.34 3.59
C VAL A 191 -4.75 5.43 4.64
N ASP A 192 -5.25 6.62 4.34
CA ASP A 192 -5.35 7.72 5.29
C ASP A 192 -6.58 7.56 6.21
N GLU A 193 -6.89 8.59 7.00
CA GLU A 193 -8.03 8.57 7.93
C GLU A 193 -9.41 8.54 7.24
N ASN A 194 -9.47 8.75 5.93
CA ASN A 194 -10.70 8.78 5.14
C ASN A 194 -10.78 7.63 4.12
N GLY A 195 -9.99 6.56 4.29
CA GLY A 195 -9.98 5.38 3.41
C GLY A 195 -9.26 5.60 2.08
N CYS A 196 -8.55 6.72 1.90
CA CYS A 196 -7.90 7.01 0.63
C CYS A 196 -6.49 6.44 0.61
N SER A 197 -6.21 5.55 -0.36
CA SER A 197 -4.83 5.16 -0.66
C SER A 197 -4.09 6.28 -1.39
N SER A 198 -2.75 6.23 -1.42
CA SER A 198 -1.94 7.25 -2.11
C SER A 198 -2.30 7.42 -3.58
N SER A 199 -2.83 6.39 -4.25
CA SER A 199 -3.28 6.45 -5.64
C SER A 199 -4.63 7.15 -5.84
N GLN A 200 -5.49 7.24 -4.83
CA GLN A 200 -6.79 7.93 -4.92
C GLN A 200 -6.73 9.39 -4.47
N LEU A 201 -5.57 9.85 -4.04
CA LEU A 201 -5.34 11.24 -3.66
C LEU A 201 -5.00 12.09 -4.89
N ASP A 202 -5.31 13.37 -4.79
CA ASP A 202 -5.01 14.44 -5.76
C ASP A 202 -4.23 15.51 -4.99
N ASP A 203 -2.90 15.38 -4.99
CA ASP A 203 -2.02 16.14 -4.09
C ASP A 203 -1.98 17.64 -4.44
N ASP A 204 -2.08 18.00 -5.71
CA ASP A 204 -2.00 19.39 -6.19
C ASP A 204 -3.37 20.01 -6.55
N ASN A 205 -4.44 19.21 -6.46
CA ASN A 205 -5.84 19.58 -6.72
C ASN A 205 -6.10 20.00 -8.16
N ASP A 206 -5.43 19.36 -9.12
CA ASP A 206 -5.61 19.59 -10.55
C ASP A 206 -6.67 18.68 -11.20
N LEU A 207 -7.28 17.80 -10.40
CA LEU A 207 -8.31 16.82 -10.73
C LEU A 207 -7.80 15.54 -11.40
N ILE A 208 -6.50 15.31 -11.43
CA ILE A 208 -5.87 14.04 -11.83
C ILE A 208 -5.33 13.36 -10.57
N PHE A 209 -5.66 12.08 -10.38
CA PHE A 209 -5.20 11.34 -9.20
C PHE A 209 -3.73 10.96 -9.34
N ASN A 210 -3.03 10.84 -8.20
CA ASN A 210 -1.59 10.61 -8.11
C ASN A 210 -1.05 9.40 -8.89
N ASP A 211 -1.86 8.36 -9.14
CA ASP A 211 -1.44 7.20 -9.94
C ASP A 211 -1.54 7.41 -11.46
N GLU A 212 -2.36 8.37 -11.88
CA GLU A 212 -2.51 8.82 -13.27
C GLU A 212 -1.73 10.12 -13.56
N ASP A 213 -1.27 10.81 -12.51
CA ASP A 213 -0.57 12.10 -12.59
C ASP A 213 0.96 11.94 -12.76
N LEU A 214 1.48 12.31 -13.93
CA LEU A 214 2.92 12.36 -14.21
C LEU A 214 3.59 13.64 -13.69
N CYS A 215 2.80 14.66 -13.36
CA CYS A 215 3.22 15.99 -12.95
C CYS A 215 2.59 16.39 -11.60
N PRO A 216 3.10 15.87 -10.46
CA PRO A 216 2.49 15.99 -9.11
C PRO A 216 2.37 17.40 -8.50
N ALA A 217 2.61 18.45 -9.29
CA ALA A 217 2.68 19.83 -8.85
C ALA A 217 2.32 20.80 -9.99
N THR A 218 1.22 20.56 -10.67
CA THR A 218 0.57 21.46 -11.62
C THR A 218 0.39 22.85 -11.01
N PRO A 219 0.90 23.91 -11.67
CA PRO A 219 0.78 25.27 -11.15
C PRO A 219 -0.69 25.71 -11.03
N VAL A 220 -1.03 26.31 -9.89
CA VAL A 220 -2.40 26.78 -9.59
C VAL A 220 -2.94 27.70 -10.69
N GLY A 221 -4.07 27.30 -11.27
CA GLY A 221 -4.77 28.06 -12.32
C GLY A 221 -4.37 27.68 -13.74
N GLU A 222 -3.40 26.79 -13.91
CA GLU A 222 -3.14 26.13 -15.18
C GLU A 222 -4.04 24.90 -15.34
N ALA A 223 -4.33 24.51 -16.58
CA ALA A 223 -5.13 23.33 -16.88
C ALA A 223 -4.19 22.17 -17.23
N PRO A 224 -4.22 21.05 -16.49
CA PRO A 224 -3.45 19.87 -16.84
C PRO A 224 -3.99 19.20 -18.10
N ASN A 225 -3.13 18.43 -18.76
CA ASN A 225 -3.51 17.50 -19.82
C ASN A 225 -4.05 16.18 -19.20
N ALA A 226 -4.25 15.14 -20.01
CA ALA A 226 -4.75 13.85 -19.53
C ALA A 226 -3.72 13.04 -18.70
N GLU A 227 -2.48 13.51 -18.64
CA GLU A 227 -1.37 12.92 -17.91
C GLU A 227 -1.01 13.76 -16.66
N GLY A 228 -1.85 14.74 -16.29
CA GLY A 228 -1.61 15.63 -15.16
C GLY A 228 -0.65 16.79 -15.43
N CYS A 229 -0.09 16.93 -16.63
CA CYS A 229 0.89 17.98 -16.91
C CYS A 229 0.27 19.22 -17.55
N SER A 230 0.56 20.41 -17.03
CA SER A 230 0.23 21.67 -17.69
C SER A 230 1.20 22.00 -18.84
N ALA A 231 0.80 22.93 -19.71
CA ALA A 231 1.65 23.36 -20.84
C ALA A 231 2.99 23.98 -20.42
N SER A 232 3.11 24.48 -19.18
CA SER A 232 4.37 25.05 -18.68
C SER A 232 5.35 24.00 -18.14
N GLN A 233 4.86 22.79 -17.86
CA GLN A 233 5.65 21.68 -17.33
C GLN A 233 6.15 20.71 -18.41
N LEU A 234 5.57 20.76 -19.62
CA LEU A 234 5.99 19.88 -20.72
C LEU A 234 7.36 20.28 -21.26
N ASP A 235 8.25 19.30 -21.35
CA ASP A 235 9.63 19.38 -21.83
C ASP A 235 9.93 18.05 -22.55
N ASP A 236 9.79 18.05 -23.88
CA ASP A 236 9.75 16.84 -24.71
C ASP A 236 11.13 16.17 -24.86
N ASP A 237 12.21 16.95 -24.83
CA ASP A 237 13.59 16.45 -24.94
C ASP A 237 14.36 16.44 -23.62
N GLY A 238 13.78 17.01 -22.57
CA GLY A 238 14.26 16.95 -21.19
C GLY A 238 15.41 17.91 -20.91
N ASP A 239 15.61 18.92 -21.76
CA ASP A 239 16.73 19.86 -21.70
C ASP A 239 16.58 20.95 -20.62
N THR A 240 15.49 20.90 -19.85
CA THR A 240 15.05 21.81 -18.79
C THR A 240 14.35 23.08 -19.27
N ILE A 241 14.16 23.25 -20.57
CA ILE A 241 13.42 24.36 -21.16
C ILE A 241 12.08 23.82 -21.64
N SER A 242 11.00 24.32 -21.03
CA SER A 242 9.66 23.89 -21.41
C SER A 242 9.40 24.07 -22.90
N ASN A 243 8.59 23.22 -23.52
CA ASN A 243 8.17 23.29 -24.91
C ASN A 243 7.68 24.68 -25.36
N ALA A 244 7.06 25.44 -24.44
CA ALA A 244 6.56 26.79 -24.74
C ALA A 244 7.67 27.85 -24.93
N ASN A 245 8.86 27.59 -24.40
CA ASN A 245 10.03 28.47 -24.41
C ASN A 245 11.19 27.90 -25.24
N ASP A 246 11.08 26.65 -25.69
CA ASP A 246 12.10 25.96 -26.46
C ASP A 246 11.89 26.18 -27.97
N LEU A 247 12.89 26.78 -28.63
CA LEU A 247 12.92 26.97 -30.09
C LEU A 247 13.49 25.76 -30.83
N CYS A 248 14.08 24.82 -30.12
CA CYS A 248 14.76 23.65 -30.63
C CYS A 248 14.29 22.34 -29.94
N PRO A 249 12.99 21.95 -30.03
CA PRO A 249 12.28 20.96 -29.17
C PRO A 249 12.69 19.48 -29.27
N MET A 250 13.80 19.21 -29.94
CA MET A 250 14.33 17.87 -30.19
C MET A 250 15.83 17.81 -29.87
N THR A 251 16.34 18.81 -29.16
CA THR A 251 17.74 18.99 -28.83
C THR A 251 17.99 18.51 -27.42
N ASN A 252 18.45 17.26 -27.32
CA ASN A 252 18.77 16.65 -26.03
C ASN A 252 19.65 17.55 -25.13
N PRO A 253 19.59 17.35 -23.80
CA PRO A 253 20.28 18.20 -22.83
C PRO A 253 21.78 18.28 -23.08
N ASP A 254 22.30 19.50 -23.24
CA ASP A 254 23.73 19.78 -23.41
C ASP A 254 24.15 21.03 -22.61
N PRO A 255 25.31 21.05 -21.94
CA PRO A 255 25.78 22.24 -21.22
C PRO A 255 26.00 23.50 -22.07
N SER A 256 26.00 23.36 -23.39
CA SER A 256 26.16 24.46 -24.36
C SER A 256 24.84 25.03 -24.89
N LEU A 257 23.70 24.49 -24.46
CA LEU A 257 22.39 25.05 -24.80
C LEU A 257 22.26 26.47 -24.25
N ASP A 258 21.65 27.33 -25.04
CA ASP A 258 21.28 28.68 -24.62
C ASP A 258 19.91 28.70 -23.92
N THR A 259 19.32 29.88 -23.75
CA THR A 259 18.03 30.04 -23.08
C THR A 259 16.84 29.58 -23.90
N ASP A 260 17.06 29.28 -25.18
CA ASP A 260 16.03 28.98 -26.16
C ASP A 260 16.11 27.50 -26.59
N GLY A 261 16.87 26.66 -25.86
CA GLY A 261 17.00 25.21 -26.11
C GLY A 261 17.89 24.85 -27.29
N CYS A 262 18.63 25.81 -27.84
CA CYS A 262 19.43 25.59 -29.04
C CYS A 262 20.93 25.52 -28.73
N VAL A 263 21.66 24.64 -29.41
CA VAL A 263 23.12 24.80 -29.52
C VAL A 263 23.45 25.85 -30.57
N SER A 264 24.63 26.47 -30.46
CA SER A 264 25.07 27.52 -31.39
C SER A 264 25.06 27.11 -32.87
N SER A 265 25.16 25.81 -33.18
CA SER A 265 25.08 25.31 -34.55
C SER A 265 23.66 25.20 -35.12
N GLN A 266 22.62 25.38 -34.32
CA GLN A 266 21.21 25.29 -34.72
C GLN A 266 20.55 26.66 -34.87
N ARG A 267 21.23 27.75 -34.50
CA ARG A 267 20.68 29.09 -34.61
C ARG A 267 20.68 29.61 -36.04
N ASP A 268 19.66 30.39 -36.34
CA ASP A 268 19.45 31.17 -37.55
C ASP A 268 18.93 32.53 -37.07
N SER A 269 19.87 33.45 -36.83
CA SER A 269 19.62 34.69 -36.09
C SER A 269 18.69 35.65 -36.84
N ASP A 270 18.65 35.57 -38.16
CA ASP A 270 17.81 36.41 -39.01
C ASP A 270 16.68 35.66 -39.72
N ASN A 271 16.57 34.34 -39.52
CA ASN A 271 15.53 33.46 -40.09
C ASN A 271 15.48 33.48 -41.62
N ASP A 272 16.61 33.65 -42.29
CA ASP A 272 16.69 33.59 -43.74
C ASP A 272 16.83 32.16 -44.30
N GLY A 273 17.03 31.18 -43.41
CA GLY A 273 17.18 29.76 -43.70
C GLY A 273 18.62 29.25 -43.73
N VAL A 274 19.62 30.11 -43.51
CA VAL A 274 21.02 29.75 -43.36
C VAL A 274 21.40 29.82 -41.89
N LEU A 275 21.89 28.70 -41.34
CA LEU A 275 22.31 28.64 -39.93
C LEU A 275 23.53 29.55 -39.68
N ASP A 276 23.60 30.21 -38.53
CA ASP A 276 24.65 31.16 -38.13
C ASP A 276 26.08 30.62 -38.37
N ASN A 277 26.28 29.31 -38.17
CA ASN A 277 27.59 28.68 -38.34
C ASN A 277 28.01 28.48 -39.81
N ARG A 278 27.11 28.77 -40.75
CA ARG A 278 27.23 28.65 -42.19
C ARG A 278 26.77 29.93 -42.91
N ASP A 279 26.46 30.97 -42.14
CA ASP A 279 25.96 32.25 -42.61
C ASP A 279 27.12 33.27 -42.60
N ASP A 280 27.45 33.78 -43.78
CA ASP A 280 28.46 34.82 -43.95
C ASP A 280 27.91 36.20 -43.53
N CYS A 281 26.58 36.36 -43.48
CA CYS A 281 25.83 37.56 -43.16
C CYS A 281 24.70 37.34 -42.12
N PRO A 282 25.02 37.03 -40.83
CA PRO A 282 24.05 36.58 -39.81
C PRO A 282 22.97 37.59 -39.35
N GLU A 283 22.90 38.76 -39.97
CA GLU A 283 21.94 39.83 -39.67
C GLU A 283 21.35 40.42 -40.96
N THR A 284 21.10 39.57 -41.94
CA THR A 284 20.35 39.90 -43.14
C THR A 284 18.92 40.29 -42.79
N ASN A 285 18.39 41.30 -43.49
CA ASN A 285 17.04 41.74 -43.22
C ASN A 285 16.04 40.65 -43.66
N MET A 286 15.16 40.20 -42.76
CA MET A 286 14.09 39.21 -43.05
C MET A 286 13.21 39.52 -44.29
N THR A 287 13.18 40.75 -44.78
CA THR A 287 12.43 41.13 -45.99
C THR A 287 13.25 41.04 -47.29
N SER A 288 14.57 40.88 -47.17
CA SER A 288 15.48 40.66 -48.29
C SER A 288 15.55 39.17 -48.62
N VAL A 289 15.81 38.85 -49.89
CA VAL A 289 16.08 37.48 -50.31
C VAL A 289 17.58 37.24 -50.18
N ALA A 290 17.97 36.42 -49.21
CA ALA A 290 19.34 35.97 -49.03
C ALA A 290 19.74 34.89 -50.05
N ASN A 291 21.04 34.79 -50.32
CA ASN A 291 21.62 33.73 -51.13
C ASN A 291 21.95 32.49 -50.28
N ASP A 292 22.59 31.47 -50.87
CA ASP A 292 22.95 30.22 -50.17
C ASP A 292 23.97 30.40 -49.02
N ASN A 293 24.61 31.57 -48.93
CA ASN A 293 25.54 31.96 -47.87
C ASN A 293 24.90 32.93 -46.85
N GLY A 294 23.60 33.18 -46.94
CA GLY A 294 22.85 34.04 -46.01
C GLY A 294 22.99 35.54 -46.28
N CYS A 295 23.62 35.96 -47.38
CA CYS A 295 23.78 37.38 -47.72
C CYS A 295 22.71 37.86 -48.71
N ALA A 296 22.06 38.99 -48.43
CA ALA A 296 21.25 39.70 -49.43
C ALA A 296 22.13 40.39 -50.49
N LEU A 297 21.56 40.70 -51.65
CA LEU A 297 22.26 41.37 -52.76
C LEU A 297 22.95 42.69 -52.35
N GLU A 298 22.41 43.41 -51.38
CA GLU A 298 23.00 44.65 -50.86
C GLU A 298 24.19 44.45 -49.92
N GLN A 299 24.41 43.23 -49.42
CA GLN A 299 25.49 42.88 -48.48
C GLN A 299 26.70 42.22 -49.15
N ILE A 300 26.58 41.82 -50.42
CA ILE A 300 27.67 41.17 -51.15
C ILE A 300 28.66 42.24 -51.63
N ASP A 301 29.91 42.14 -51.17
CA ASP A 301 31.06 42.94 -51.58
C ASP A 301 32.20 41.95 -51.85
N SER A 302 32.39 41.60 -53.12
CA SER A 302 33.22 40.46 -53.54
C SER A 302 34.73 40.71 -53.43
N ASP A 303 35.19 41.97 -53.30
CA ASP A 303 36.60 42.33 -53.14
C ASP A 303 36.92 43.15 -51.86
N ASP A 304 35.90 43.36 -51.01
CA ASP A 304 35.95 44.04 -49.72
C ASP A 304 36.46 45.49 -49.83
N ASP A 305 36.08 46.24 -50.86
CA ASP A 305 36.50 47.64 -51.05
C ASP A 305 35.56 48.68 -50.43
N GLY A 306 34.38 48.24 -49.97
CA GLY A 306 33.35 49.05 -49.34
C GLY A 306 32.19 49.45 -50.25
N PHE A 307 32.17 49.03 -51.52
CA PHE A 307 31.05 49.16 -52.44
C PHE A 307 30.47 47.78 -52.75
N ASN A 308 29.16 47.59 -52.56
CA ASN A 308 28.56 46.29 -52.86
C ASN A 308 28.54 46.01 -54.37
N ASP A 309 28.55 44.74 -54.75
CA ASP A 309 28.58 44.25 -56.13
C ASP A 309 27.48 44.85 -57.02
N ARG A 310 26.38 45.33 -56.44
CA ARG A 310 25.27 45.95 -57.17
C ARG A 310 25.59 47.38 -57.62
N ILE A 311 26.39 48.12 -56.86
CA ILE A 311 26.75 49.51 -57.17
C ILE A 311 28.19 49.67 -57.63
N ASP A 312 29.02 48.65 -57.43
CA ASP A 312 30.39 48.58 -57.90
C ASP A 312 30.46 48.24 -59.40
N ALA A 313 31.16 49.07 -60.16
CA ALA A 313 31.42 48.84 -61.57
C ALA A 313 32.45 47.73 -61.84
N PHE A 314 33.36 47.45 -60.89
CA PHE A 314 34.39 46.42 -60.96
C PHE A 314 34.40 45.54 -59.69
N PRO A 315 33.38 44.69 -59.46
CA PRO A 315 33.18 43.92 -58.20
C PRO A 315 34.28 42.93 -57.77
N LEU A 316 35.40 42.83 -58.49
CA LEU A 316 36.50 41.91 -58.18
C LEU A 316 37.86 42.64 -58.12
N ASP A 317 37.88 43.96 -58.26
CA ASP A 317 39.05 44.82 -58.20
C ASP A 317 38.95 45.80 -57.03
N LYS A 318 39.51 45.38 -55.90
CA LYS A 318 39.51 46.11 -54.62
C LYS A 318 39.95 47.58 -54.72
N GLU A 319 40.68 47.93 -55.77
CA GLU A 319 41.19 49.28 -55.96
C GLU A 319 40.26 50.19 -56.79
N GLU A 320 39.17 49.70 -57.38
CA GLU A 320 38.36 50.43 -58.36
C GLU A 320 36.86 50.13 -58.26
N TRP A 321 36.02 51.15 -58.01
CA TRP A 321 34.56 50.95 -57.82
C TRP A 321 33.66 51.77 -58.75
N GLU A 322 34.23 52.73 -59.49
CA GLU A 322 33.48 53.75 -60.25
C GLU A 322 33.88 53.76 -61.73
N ASP A 323 32.89 53.60 -62.60
CA ASP A 323 32.96 53.79 -64.05
C ASP A 323 31.79 54.72 -64.43
N SER A 324 32.09 56.01 -64.59
CA SER A 324 31.08 57.04 -64.76
C SER A 324 30.40 57.00 -66.12
N ASP A 325 31.06 56.46 -67.14
CA ASP A 325 30.54 56.41 -68.52
C ASP A 325 30.23 54.99 -69.03
N GLY A 326 30.64 53.96 -68.29
CA GLY A 326 30.31 52.56 -68.53
C GLY A 326 31.12 51.93 -69.66
N ASP A 327 32.29 52.47 -69.99
CA ASP A 327 33.15 51.95 -71.06
C ASP A 327 34.07 50.79 -70.63
N GLY A 328 34.07 50.46 -69.34
CA GLY A 328 34.82 49.38 -68.74
C GLY A 328 36.25 49.73 -68.34
N VAL A 329 36.62 51.02 -68.34
CA VAL A 329 37.86 51.51 -67.74
C VAL A 329 37.53 52.32 -66.47
N PRO A 330 38.15 52.02 -65.33
CA PRO A 330 37.80 52.70 -64.09
C PRO A 330 38.19 54.18 -64.13
N ASN A 331 37.40 55.03 -63.46
CA ASN A 331 37.59 56.48 -63.44
C ASN A 331 39.01 56.93 -63.04
N LYS A 332 39.73 56.16 -62.21
CA LYS A 332 41.11 56.49 -61.82
C LYS A 332 42.13 56.28 -62.93
N GLN A 333 41.82 55.39 -63.88
CA GLN A 333 42.69 55.01 -64.99
C GLN A 333 42.25 55.63 -66.31
N ASP A 334 41.02 56.10 -66.39
CA ASP A 334 40.48 56.77 -67.56
C ASP A 334 40.90 58.24 -67.66
N ALA A 335 41.39 58.62 -68.84
CA ALA A 335 41.70 60.00 -69.18
C ALA A 335 40.45 60.85 -69.48
N TYR A 336 39.32 60.22 -69.86
CA TYR A 336 38.05 60.89 -70.13
C TYR A 336 36.86 60.24 -69.42
N PRO A 337 36.79 60.29 -68.06
CA PRO A 337 35.81 59.53 -67.26
C PRO A 337 34.32 59.76 -67.52
N ASP A 338 33.95 60.66 -68.43
CA ASP A 338 32.55 60.99 -68.77
C ASP A 338 32.25 60.77 -70.29
N ASP A 339 33.19 60.19 -71.06
CA ASP A 339 33.09 59.97 -72.51
C ASP A 339 33.39 58.51 -72.89
N PRO A 340 32.34 57.67 -73.07
CA PRO A 340 32.51 56.24 -73.24
C PRO A 340 33.08 55.83 -74.61
N SER A 341 33.48 56.81 -75.42
CA SER A 341 34.15 56.60 -76.70
C SER A 341 35.67 56.70 -76.62
N GLN A 342 36.26 57.10 -75.48
CA GLN A 342 37.67 57.41 -75.35
C GLN A 342 38.26 57.06 -73.97
N THR A 343 39.15 56.07 -73.90
CA THR A 343 39.80 55.67 -72.64
C THR A 343 41.24 56.18 -72.46
N MET A 344 41.86 56.68 -73.54
CA MET A 344 43.27 57.05 -73.58
C MET A 344 43.44 58.47 -74.09
N ALA A 345 44.22 59.28 -73.35
CA ALA A 345 44.60 60.62 -73.79
C ALA A 345 45.17 60.59 -75.22
N GLU A 346 44.63 61.44 -76.10
CA GLU A 346 45.12 61.60 -77.46
C GLU A 346 46.63 61.90 -77.43
N ALA A 347 47.45 60.94 -77.87
CA ALA A 347 48.88 61.12 -77.87
C ALA A 347 49.25 62.26 -78.83
N GLU A 348 49.65 63.42 -78.27
CA GLU A 348 50.24 64.50 -79.06
C GLU A 348 51.43 63.95 -79.84
N ASN A 349 51.30 63.96 -81.16
CA ASN A 349 52.20 63.32 -82.11
C ASN A 349 53.51 64.13 -82.24
N GLY A 350 54.34 64.09 -81.19
CA GLY A 350 55.72 64.57 -81.17
C GLY A 350 56.64 63.55 -81.83
N GLY A 351 56.77 63.67 -83.15
CA GLY A 351 57.43 62.69 -84.02
C GLY A 351 58.79 62.17 -83.54
N SER A 352 58.88 60.85 -83.32
CA SER A 352 60.10 60.02 -83.53
C SER A 352 59.82 58.51 -83.44
N GLY A 353 58.60 58.07 -83.79
CA GLY A 353 58.17 56.67 -83.82
C GLY A 353 58.63 55.86 -85.04
N PHE A 354 59.89 55.99 -85.49
CA PHE A 354 60.40 55.21 -86.64
C PHE A 354 61.67 54.38 -86.36
N LEU A 355 62.31 54.51 -85.19
CA LEU A 355 63.57 53.79 -84.92
C LEU A 355 63.52 52.81 -83.73
N ILE A 356 62.42 52.73 -82.99
CA ILE A 356 62.31 51.88 -81.79
C ILE A 356 61.63 50.54 -82.12
N TYR A 357 60.64 50.53 -83.02
CA TYR A 357 59.89 49.31 -83.38
C TYR A 357 60.68 48.29 -84.22
N THR A 358 61.77 48.69 -84.87
CA THR A 358 62.63 47.78 -85.64
C THR A 358 63.69 47.07 -84.79
N LEU A 359 64.07 47.62 -83.63
CA LEU A 359 65.03 47.00 -82.70
C LEU A 359 64.36 45.96 -81.79
N VAL A 360 63.10 46.17 -81.39
CA VAL A 360 62.35 45.20 -80.56
C VAL A 360 61.93 43.97 -81.38
N ALA A 361 61.59 44.13 -82.66
CA ALA A 361 61.22 43.01 -83.53
C ALA A 361 62.41 42.07 -83.87
N ILE A 362 63.65 42.59 -83.88
CA ILE A 362 64.87 41.78 -84.12
C ILE A 362 65.32 41.05 -82.84
N LEU A 363 65.05 41.60 -81.66
CA LEU A 363 65.32 40.93 -80.38
C LEU A 363 64.33 39.81 -80.06
N VAL A 364 63.07 39.91 -80.49
CA VAL A 364 62.06 38.86 -80.31
C VAL A 364 62.24 37.68 -81.30
N LEU A 365 62.84 37.90 -82.47
CA LEU A 365 63.14 36.82 -83.44
C LEU A 365 64.52 36.16 -83.24
N GLY A 366 65.44 36.79 -82.49
CA GLY A 366 66.74 36.21 -82.12
C GLY A 366 66.72 35.27 -80.91
N ALA A 367 65.67 35.30 -80.10
CA ALA A 367 65.53 34.46 -78.90
C ALA A 367 64.87 33.08 -79.17
N LEU A 368 64.29 32.87 -80.36
CA LEU A 368 63.65 31.60 -80.75
C LEU A 368 64.58 30.63 -81.50
N ALA A 369 65.89 30.94 -81.59
CA ALA A 369 66.90 30.10 -82.23
C ALA A 369 68.15 29.94 -81.33
N GLY A 370 67.98 29.40 -80.13
CA GLY A 370 69.11 29.08 -79.27
C GLY A 370 68.69 28.38 -77.98
N LEU A 371 68.99 27.07 -77.92
CA LEU A 371 69.05 26.18 -76.74
C LEU A 371 67.93 25.14 -76.63
N GLY A 372 68.10 24.10 -77.45
CA GLY A 372 67.81 22.74 -77.02
C GLY A 372 68.90 22.20 -76.08
N MET A 373 68.49 21.19 -75.30
CA MET A 373 69.27 20.30 -74.42
C MET A 373 69.71 20.86 -73.05
N MET A 374 68.96 20.52 -71.99
CA MET A 374 69.39 19.44 -71.09
C MET A 374 68.24 18.90 -70.22
N ARG A 375 68.29 17.58 -70.05
CA ARG A 375 67.40 16.68 -69.34
C ARG A 375 67.91 16.50 -67.91
N ARG A 376 66.98 16.24 -66.98
CA ARG A 376 67.15 15.48 -65.71
C ARG A 376 68.01 16.12 -64.61
N ASN A 377 67.41 16.52 -63.49
CA ASN A 377 67.09 15.61 -62.39
C ASN A 377 66.28 16.30 -61.29
N ASN A 378 65.49 15.47 -60.62
CA ASN A 378 64.43 15.75 -59.65
C ASN A 378 64.94 16.13 -58.25
N MET A 379 64.13 16.98 -57.59
CA MET A 379 63.50 16.78 -56.27
C MET A 379 64.42 16.68 -55.04
N MET A 380 64.33 17.68 -54.13
CA MET A 380 64.39 17.48 -52.66
C MET A 380 64.12 18.75 -51.85
N GLY A 381 63.37 18.56 -50.76
CA GLY A 381 63.04 19.49 -49.66
C GLY A 381 61.65 19.11 -49.11
N VAL A 382 61.44 18.10 -48.24
CA VAL A 382 61.93 17.87 -46.84
C VAL A 382 61.47 19.03 -45.95
N GLU A 383 60.59 18.92 -44.95
CA GLU A 383 60.33 17.97 -43.83
C GLU A 383 58.80 17.94 -43.52
N GLY A 384 58.15 17.00 -42.82
CA GLY A 384 58.56 15.80 -42.09
C GLY A 384 57.34 15.05 -41.49
N VAL A 385 57.57 13.77 -41.16
CA VAL A 385 56.93 12.93 -40.11
C VAL A 385 55.47 12.41 -40.28
N SER A 386 55.30 11.32 -41.04
CA SER A 386 55.02 9.90 -40.61
C SER A 386 54.13 9.58 -39.36
N PRO A 387 53.52 8.37 -39.25
CA PRO A 387 52.67 7.65 -40.22
C PRO A 387 51.48 6.85 -39.58
N PHE A 388 50.48 6.52 -40.41
CA PHE A 388 49.75 5.23 -40.56
C PHE A 388 48.26 5.45 -40.81
N SER A 389 47.83 5.21 -42.06
CA SER A 389 46.63 4.40 -42.29
C SER A 389 46.63 3.89 -43.73
N GLN A 390 46.58 2.56 -43.88
CA GLN A 390 46.19 1.88 -45.10
C GLN A 390 44.89 1.12 -44.80
N ASN A 391 43.89 1.34 -45.63
CA ASN A 391 42.75 0.43 -45.82
C ASN A 391 43.16 -0.70 -46.80
N PRO A 392 42.44 -1.82 -46.99
CA PRO A 392 41.13 -2.21 -46.41
C PRO A 392 40.97 -3.73 -46.03
N ALA A 393 39.80 -4.03 -45.44
CA ALA A 393 38.95 -5.21 -45.66
C ALA A 393 39.15 -6.55 -44.90
N VAL A 394 37.97 -7.05 -44.47
CA VAL A 394 37.47 -8.44 -44.33
C VAL A 394 37.37 -9.04 -42.91
N GLU A 395 36.10 -9.30 -42.56
CA GLU A 395 35.49 -10.32 -41.68
C GLU A 395 36.18 -10.80 -40.39
N GLY A 396 35.42 -10.76 -39.30
CA GLY A 396 35.66 -11.55 -38.09
C GLY A 396 34.48 -11.45 -37.14
N GLN A 397 33.78 -12.56 -36.98
CA GLN A 397 32.69 -12.80 -36.03
C GLN A 397 33.21 -12.95 -34.58
N MET A 398 32.27 -13.12 -33.65
CA MET A 398 32.40 -13.64 -32.26
C MET A 398 32.68 -12.51 -31.24
N GLU A 399 32.08 -12.42 -30.06
CA GLU A 399 31.19 -13.22 -29.21
C GLU A 399 30.70 -12.24 -28.11
N THR A 400 29.41 -12.18 -27.78
CA THR A 400 28.79 -12.80 -26.58
C THR A 400 29.57 -12.61 -25.27
N GLN A 401 29.12 -11.66 -24.43
CA GLN A 401 29.36 -11.47 -22.99
C GLN A 401 28.97 -10.01 -22.67
N MET A 402 28.15 -9.58 -21.70
CA MET A 402 27.61 -10.08 -20.43
C MET A 402 26.39 -9.18 -20.15
N LEU A 403 25.26 -9.66 -19.64
CA LEU A 403 24.87 -9.62 -18.23
C LEU A 403 23.48 -10.27 -18.19
N GLU A 404 23.23 -11.19 -17.25
CA GLU A 404 22.08 -11.07 -16.35
C GLU A 404 22.11 -12.16 -15.28
N GLN A 405 21.87 -11.70 -14.06
CA GLN A 405 21.74 -12.47 -12.84
C GLN A 405 20.31 -13.01 -12.73
N GLN A 406 20.21 -14.21 -12.16
CA GLN A 406 19.11 -14.70 -11.32
C GLN A 406 17.66 -14.51 -11.81
N SER A 407 17.06 -15.62 -12.25
CA SER A 407 15.79 -16.07 -11.67
C SER A 407 15.57 -17.55 -12.00
N THR A 408 15.48 -18.34 -10.94
CA THR A 408 14.90 -19.67 -10.92
C THR A 408 13.39 -19.52 -10.93
N ASP A 409 12.69 -20.12 -11.89
CA ASP A 409 11.28 -20.45 -11.69
C ASP A 409 10.92 -21.74 -12.44
N THR A 410 10.51 -22.74 -11.66
CA THR A 410 9.35 -23.62 -11.93
C THR A 410 9.27 -24.67 -10.83
N THR A 411 8.59 -24.34 -9.73
CA THR A 411 7.82 -25.34 -8.97
C THR A 411 6.60 -24.67 -8.33
N GLU A 412 5.43 -25.21 -8.69
CA GLU A 412 4.03 -25.10 -8.19
C GLU A 412 3.68 -24.24 -6.95
N PRO A 413 2.43 -23.73 -6.87
CA PRO A 413 2.00 -22.86 -5.78
C PRO A 413 1.92 -23.60 -4.44
N ALA A 414 2.35 -22.92 -3.37
CA ALA A 414 2.26 -23.37 -1.98
C ALA A 414 0.78 -23.54 -1.53
N PRO A 415 0.49 -24.46 -0.58
CA PRO A 415 -0.85 -24.59 -0.01
C PRO A 415 -1.18 -23.36 0.84
N ALA A 416 -2.44 -22.95 0.85
CA ALA A 416 -2.91 -21.90 1.74
C ALA A 416 -2.93 -22.36 3.21
N ASN A 417 -2.80 -21.42 4.14
CA ASN A 417 -3.07 -21.60 5.57
C ASN A 417 -4.36 -22.41 5.77
N GLN A 418 -4.29 -23.48 6.56
CA GLN A 418 -5.43 -24.35 6.84
C GLN A 418 -5.94 -24.09 8.26
N GLU A 419 -7.16 -23.55 8.33
CA GLU A 419 -7.92 -23.44 9.57
C GLU A 419 -8.93 -24.59 9.68
N TRP A 420 -9.07 -25.18 10.87
CA TRP A 420 -10.12 -26.16 11.19
C TRP A 420 -10.48 -26.11 12.67
N GLU A 421 -11.60 -26.73 13.04
CA GLU A 421 -12.02 -26.88 14.44
C GLU A 421 -11.99 -28.35 14.86
N GLU A 422 -11.45 -28.62 16.04
CA GLU A 422 -11.40 -29.96 16.64
C GLU A 422 -11.63 -29.86 18.15
N ASN A 423 -12.67 -30.53 18.66
CA ASN A 423 -13.09 -30.54 20.07
C ASN A 423 -13.32 -29.14 20.67
N GLY A 424 -13.93 -28.22 19.90
CA GLY A 424 -14.26 -26.87 20.36
C GLY A 424 -13.07 -25.91 20.41
N VAL A 425 -11.91 -26.30 19.85
CA VAL A 425 -10.72 -25.45 19.72
C VAL A 425 -10.47 -25.19 18.24
N ARG A 426 -10.35 -23.91 17.85
CA ARG A 426 -9.95 -23.52 16.49
C ARG A 426 -8.44 -23.67 16.36
N TRP A 427 -8.01 -24.29 15.27
CA TRP A 427 -6.63 -24.57 14.93
C TRP A 427 -6.22 -23.85 13.66
N LEU A 428 -4.99 -23.35 13.62
CA LEU A 428 -4.35 -22.78 12.45
C LEU A 428 -3.04 -23.50 12.21
N ARG A 429 -2.85 -23.98 10.99
CA ARG A 429 -1.57 -24.50 10.53
C ARG A 429 -0.99 -23.59 9.46
N GLN A 430 0.19 -23.06 9.75
CA GLN A 430 0.97 -22.23 8.85
C GLN A 430 1.85 -23.09 7.92
N ASP A 431 2.36 -22.47 6.86
CA ASP A 431 3.16 -23.14 5.80
C ASP A 431 4.46 -23.77 6.32
N ASP A 432 5.00 -23.24 7.41
CA ASP A 432 6.19 -23.77 8.10
C ASP A 432 5.89 -25.03 8.95
N GLY A 433 4.63 -25.44 9.03
CA GLY A 433 4.15 -26.56 9.83
C GLY A 433 3.90 -26.24 11.30
N SER A 434 4.07 -24.98 11.70
CA SER A 434 3.73 -24.48 13.03
C SER A 434 2.23 -24.58 13.26
N LEU A 435 1.87 -25.06 14.44
CA LEU A 435 0.49 -25.30 14.85
C LEU A 435 0.09 -24.25 15.88
N PHE A 436 -1.05 -23.62 15.71
CA PHE A 436 -1.60 -22.63 16.64
C PHE A 436 -3.02 -23.03 17.02
N TYR A 437 -3.44 -22.66 18.23
CA TYR A 437 -4.82 -22.74 18.67
C TYR A 437 -5.33 -21.36 19.08
N LEU A 438 -6.62 -21.09 18.88
CA LEU A 438 -7.23 -19.81 19.26
C LEU A 438 -7.57 -19.83 20.76
N ASP A 439 -6.99 -18.90 21.53
CA ASP A 439 -7.38 -18.68 22.93
C ASP A 439 -8.70 -17.91 22.99
N PRO A 440 -9.78 -18.49 23.54
CA PRO A 440 -11.10 -17.86 23.55
C PRO A 440 -11.21 -16.66 24.50
N GLN A 441 -10.33 -16.51 25.50
CA GLN A 441 -10.38 -15.37 26.43
C GLN A 441 -9.62 -14.15 25.88
N ALA A 442 -8.59 -14.39 25.09
CA ALA A 442 -7.74 -13.33 24.55
C ALA A 442 -8.06 -12.98 23.09
N ASN A 443 -8.77 -13.86 22.37
CA ASN A 443 -9.00 -13.80 20.93
C ASN A 443 -7.69 -13.72 20.12
N GLN A 444 -6.72 -14.58 20.46
CA GLN A 444 -5.37 -14.57 19.89
C GLN A 444 -4.94 -15.99 19.52
N TRP A 445 -4.21 -16.12 18.40
CA TRP A 445 -3.57 -17.38 18.02
C TRP A 445 -2.34 -17.65 18.91
N VAL A 446 -2.38 -18.73 19.67
CA VAL A 446 -1.30 -19.18 20.56
C VAL A 446 -0.59 -20.39 19.96
N ALA A 447 0.74 -20.36 19.91
CA ALA A 447 1.52 -21.45 19.37
C ALA A 447 1.37 -22.72 20.24
N TYR A 448 1.05 -23.83 19.61
CA TYR A 448 0.92 -25.14 20.25
C TYR A 448 2.28 -25.84 20.27
N GLU A 449 2.93 -25.86 21.42
CA GLU A 449 4.13 -26.66 21.65
C GLU A 449 3.74 -28.08 22.11
N GLN A 450 4.04 -29.09 21.28
CA GLN A 450 3.85 -30.48 21.72
C GLN A 450 4.76 -30.76 22.93
N PRO A 451 4.22 -31.30 24.05
CA PRO A 451 5.06 -31.74 25.15
C PRO A 451 6.00 -32.86 24.67
N GLN A 452 7.30 -32.65 24.84
CA GLN A 452 8.39 -33.59 24.51
C GLN A 452 8.29 -34.91 25.27
#